data_AF-A0A9Q0DN71-F1
#
_entry.id   AF-A0A9Q0DN71-F1
#
_cell.length_a   1.000
_cell.length_b   1.000
_cell.length_c   1.000
_cell.angle_alpha   90.00
_cell.angle_beta   90.00
_cell.angle_gamma   90.00
#
_symmetry.space_group_name_H-M   'P 1'
#
loop_
_entity.id
_entity.type
_entity.pdbx_description
1 polymer ?
#
loop_
_entity_poly.entity_id
_entity_poly.type
_entity_poly.pdbx_seq_one_letter_code
_entity_poly.pdbx_strand_id
1 'polypeptide(L)'
;MTMENYLVLGNLGEGSFGKVWKCRPKNSSGRHVAVKEYLDCNIERNITREIMPLTRLRHHNLLKAFGWFVEWGKLFGVFELMDHDLMSELSGGYMGHDALRKYTFQILLGTHFLHSRDRCSLALMLHSQIA
;
A
#
# COMPACT_ATOMS: atom_id res chain seq x y z
N MET A 1 16.86 -4.70 6.30
CA MET A 1 16.15 -5.37 5.18
C MET A 1 16.55 -4.64 3.92
N THR A 2 16.68 -5.36 2.82
CA THR A 2 17.19 -4.90 1.51
C THR A 2 16.45 -5.64 0.41
N MET A 3 16.47 -5.14 -0.83
CA MET A 3 15.68 -5.70 -1.93
C MET A 3 16.12 -7.12 -2.31
N GLU A 4 17.40 -7.43 -2.09
CA GLU A 4 17.99 -8.77 -2.20
C GLU A 4 17.31 -9.85 -1.35
N ASN A 5 16.56 -9.49 -0.28
CA ASN A 5 15.77 -10.44 0.51
C ASN A 5 14.46 -10.85 -0.18
N TYR A 6 14.14 -10.24 -1.31
CA TYR A 6 12.91 -10.44 -2.06
C TYR A 6 13.21 -10.96 -3.46
N LEU A 7 12.41 -11.92 -3.92
CA LEU A 7 12.36 -12.33 -5.32
C LEU A 7 11.30 -11.48 -6.02
N VAL A 8 11.71 -10.67 -7.00
CA VAL A 8 10.79 -9.87 -7.83
C VAL A 8 10.09 -10.78 -8.82
N LEU A 9 8.76 -10.77 -8.82
CA LEU A 9 7.93 -11.60 -9.68
C LEU A 9 7.31 -10.80 -10.84
N GLY A 10 7.15 -9.49 -10.69
CA GLY A 10 6.60 -8.62 -11.73
C GLY A 10 6.42 -7.18 -11.26
N ASN A 11 6.28 -6.27 -12.23
CA ASN A 11 5.90 -4.88 -11.97
C ASN A 11 4.36 -4.81 -11.88
N LEU A 12 3.84 -4.20 -10.81
CA LEU A 12 2.41 -3.98 -10.58
C LEU A 12 1.96 -2.58 -11.01
N GLY A 13 2.89 -1.63 -11.18
CA GLY A 13 2.56 -0.28 -11.57
C GLY A 13 3.77 0.66 -11.49
N GLU A 14 3.84 1.58 -12.45
CA GLU A 14 4.81 2.67 -12.50
C GLU A 14 4.06 3.96 -12.81
N GLY A 15 4.10 4.92 -11.87
CA GLY A 15 3.34 6.17 -12.00
C GLY A 15 3.87 7.29 -11.11
N SER A 16 3.07 8.34 -10.94
CA SER A 16 3.42 9.56 -10.19
C SER A 16 3.82 9.31 -8.73
N PHE A 17 3.46 8.14 -8.18
CA PHE A 17 3.70 7.76 -6.78
C PHE A 17 4.85 6.75 -6.62
N GLY A 18 5.58 6.45 -7.70
CA GLY A 18 6.70 5.52 -7.71
C GLY A 18 6.42 4.19 -8.39
N LYS A 19 7.33 3.23 -8.16
CA LYS A 19 7.30 1.89 -8.75
C LYS A 19 6.83 0.88 -7.71
N VAL A 20 5.96 -0.04 -8.11
CA VAL A 20 5.46 -1.11 -7.24
C VAL A 20 5.76 -2.46 -7.87
N TRP A 21 6.35 -3.36 -7.10
CA TRP A 21 6.64 -4.73 -7.56
C TRP A 21 5.90 -5.75 -6.73
N LYS A 22 5.42 -6.80 -7.40
CA LYS A 22 5.04 -8.05 -6.76
C LYS A 22 6.31 -8.80 -6.38
N CYS A 23 6.43 -9.17 -5.12
CA CYS A 23 7.61 -9.87 -4.62
C CYS A 23 7.22 -11.07 -3.74
N ARG A 24 8.17 -12.00 -3.60
CA ARG A 24 8.12 -13.08 -2.62
C ARG A 24 9.34 -13.00 -1.71
N PRO A 25 9.19 -12.96 -0.38
CA PRO A 25 10.35 -13.03 0.53
C PRO A 25 11.14 -14.33 0.29
N LYS A 26 12.48 -14.27 0.29
CA LYS A 26 13.33 -15.45 0.04
C LYS A 26 13.45 -16.35 1.27
N ASN A 27 13.47 -15.77 2.47
CA ASN A 27 13.74 -16.48 3.73
C ASN A 27 12.49 -17.06 4.39
N SER A 28 11.33 -16.93 3.74
CA SER A 28 10.11 -17.58 4.18
C SER A 28 9.41 -18.16 2.96
N SER A 29 8.79 -19.33 3.10
CA SER A 29 7.84 -19.89 2.12
C SER A 29 6.58 -19.03 1.94
N GLY A 30 6.64 -17.76 2.39
CA GLY A 30 5.53 -16.94 2.82
C GLY A 30 4.72 -16.30 1.69
N ARG A 31 3.75 -15.51 2.13
CA ARG A 31 2.79 -14.79 1.29
C ARG A 31 3.50 -13.77 0.40
N HIS A 32 2.99 -13.61 -0.83
CA HIS A 32 3.41 -12.55 -1.72
C HIS A 32 3.17 -11.17 -1.09
N VAL A 33 4.05 -10.23 -1.42
CA VAL A 33 4.03 -8.85 -0.92
C VAL A 33 4.12 -7.88 -2.09
N ALA A 34 3.68 -6.65 -1.85
CA ALA A 34 3.96 -5.52 -2.71
C ALA A 34 5.10 -4.69 -2.13
N VAL A 35 6.13 -4.41 -2.92
CA VAL A 35 7.22 -3.50 -2.55
C VAL A 35 7.06 -2.22 -3.35
N LYS A 36 6.94 -1.08 -2.67
CA LYS A 36 6.79 0.25 -3.30
C LYS A 36 8.03 1.10 -3.08
N GLU A 37 8.64 1.57 -4.17
CA GLU A 37 9.66 2.63 -4.18
C GLU A 37 8.97 4.00 -4.06
N TYR A 38 9.47 4.85 -3.15
CA TYR A 38 9.04 6.24 -3.03
C TYR A 38 10.00 7.15 -3.81
N LEU A 39 9.44 8.06 -4.62
CA LEU A 39 10.22 8.98 -5.48
C LEU A 39 10.73 10.23 -4.76
N ASP A 40 10.21 10.51 -3.56
CA ASP A 40 10.47 11.77 -2.85
C ASP A 40 11.82 11.76 -2.10
N CYS A 41 12.47 12.92 -2.08
CA CYS A 41 13.82 13.13 -1.57
C CYS A 41 13.91 13.21 -0.04
N ASN A 42 12.80 13.50 0.67
CA ASN A 42 12.82 13.60 2.13
C ASN A 42 12.42 12.28 2.82
N ILE A 43 13.36 11.34 2.83
CA ILE A 43 13.19 10.00 3.41
C ILE A 43 12.73 10.04 4.87
N GLU A 44 13.34 10.88 5.70
CA GLU A 44 13.02 10.96 7.14
C GLU A 44 11.58 11.43 7.38
N ARG A 45 11.14 12.46 6.63
CA ARG A 45 9.76 12.95 6.68
C ARG A 45 8.79 11.85 6.27
N ASN A 46 9.09 11.11 5.20
CA ASN A 46 8.20 10.07 4.67
C ASN A 46 8.11 8.87 5.62
N ILE A 47 9.24 8.46 6.23
CA ILE A 47 9.22 7.44 7.29
C ILE A 47 8.36 7.91 8.46
N THR A 48 8.60 9.12 8.96
CA THR A 48 7.97 9.59 10.21
C THR A 48 6.48 9.88 10.04
N ARG A 49 6.09 10.48 8.91
CA ARG A 49 4.70 10.93 8.67
C ARG A 49 3.85 9.89 7.98
N GLU A 50 4.43 9.05 7.13
CA GLU A 50 3.66 8.15 6.27
C GLU A 50 3.85 6.69 6.69
N ILE A 51 5.07 6.20 6.73
CA ILE A 51 5.31 4.75 6.82
C ILE A 51 5.25 4.21 8.26
N MET A 52 5.97 4.84 9.19
CA MET A 52 6.04 4.39 10.58
C MET A 52 4.65 4.33 11.23
N PRO A 53 3.74 5.29 11.02
CA PRO A 53 2.37 5.16 11.47
C PRO A 53 1.69 3.87 10.98
N LEU A 54 1.75 3.56 9.68
CA LEU A 54 1.01 2.43 9.09
C LEU A 54 1.42 1.08 9.65
N THR A 55 2.71 0.89 9.92
CA THR A 55 3.22 -0.38 10.48
C THR A 55 2.57 -0.73 11.82
N ARG A 56 2.01 0.27 12.52
CA ARG A 56 1.31 0.12 13.81
C ARG A 56 -0.22 0.03 13.68
N LEU A 57 -0.78 0.29 12.49
CA LEU A 57 -2.22 0.23 12.28
C LEU A 57 -2.63 -1.18 11.83
N ARG A 58 -3.68 -1.69 12.44
CA ARG A 58 -4.25 -3.01 12.14
C ARG A 58 -5.76 -2.86 12.07
N HIS A 59 -6.31 -2.92 10.86
CA HIS A 59 -7.74 -2.89 10.61
C HIS A 59 -8.03 -3.68 9.33
N HIS A 60 -9.18 -4.35 9.26
CA HIS A 60 -9.55 -5.16 8.10
C HIS A 60 -9.67 -4.32 6.81
N ASN A 61 -10.18 -3.09 6.93
CA ASN A 61 -10.31 -2.16 5.80
C ASN A 61 -9.09 -1.23 5.65
N LEU A 62 -7.91 -1.62 6.13
CA LEU A 62 -6.67 -0.89 5.90
C LEU A 62 -5.60 -1.82 5.33
N LEU A 63 -4.89 -1.35 4.32
CA LEU A 63 -3.75 -2.04 3.77
C LEU A 63 -2.68 -2.25 4.85
N LYS A 64 -2.26 -3.50 5.02
CA LYS A 64 -1.25 -3.84 6.01
C LYS A 64 0.16 -3.49 5.52
N ALA A 65 0.85 -2.64 6.25
CA ALA A 65 2.29 -2.43 6.08
C ALA A 65 3.06 -3.42 6.95
N PHE A 66 3.97 -4.19 6.35
CA PHE A 66 4.85 -5.12 7.06
C PHE A 66 6.13 -4.46 7.53
N GLY A 67 6.60 -3.43 6.83
CA GLY A 67 7.82 -2.72 7.17
C GLY A 67 8.29 -1.83 6.04
N TRP A 68 9.53 -1.37 6.16
CA TRP A 68 10.19 -0.53 5.18
C TRP A 68 11.70 -0.71 5.27
N PHE A 69 12.40 -0.25 4.24
CA PHE A 69 13.85 -0.19 4.21
C PHE A 69 14.33 0.92 3.29
N VAL A 70 15.59 1.31 3.46
CA VAL A 70 16.27 2.26 2.59
C VAL A 70 17.42 1.52 1.91
N GLU A 71 17.51 1.64 0.59
CA GLU A 71 18.55 1.02 -0.21
C GLU A 71 18.97 2.01 -1.31
N TRP A 72 20.27 2.23 -1.49
CA TRP A 72 20.81 3.17 -2.50
C TRP A 72 20.19 4.58 -2.46
N GLY A 73 19.88 5.09 -1.27
CA GLY A 73 19.24 6.40 -1.10
C GLY A 73 17.77 6.45 -1.52
N LYS A 74 17.12 5.29 -1.68
CA LYS A 74 15.70 5.17 -2.03
C LYS A 74 14.94 4.50 -0.89
N LEU A 75 13.76 5.01 -0.59
CA LEU A 75 12.87 4.46 0.43
C LEU A 75 11.93 3.43 -0.20
N PHE A 76 11.84 2.27 0.44
CA PHE A 76 10.97 1.18 0.02
C PHE A 76 10.02 0.80 1.16
N GLY A 77 8.72 0.71 0.86
CA GLY A 77 7.71 0.18 1.77
C GLY A 77 7.29 -1.23 1.36
N VAL A 78 7.04 -2.10 2.34
CA VAL A 78 6.62 -3.48 2.14
C VAL A 78 5.19 -3.65 2.65
N PHE A 79 4.29 -4.07 1.77
CA PHE A 79 2.85 -4.11 2.01
C PHE A 79 2.24 -5.46 1.68
N GLU A 80 1.04 -5.70 2.20
CA GLU A 80 0.16 -6.76 1.74
C GLU A 80 -0.12 -6.60 0.24
N LEU A 81 -0.06 -7.72 -0.49
CA LEU A 81 -0.46 -7.74 -1.89
C LEU A 81 -2.00 -7.80 -1.95
N MET A 82 -2.58 -6.86 -2.69
CA MET A 82 -4.00 -6.86 -3.03
C MET A 82 -4.19 -7.51 -4.40
N ASP A 83 -5.25 -8.29 -4.56
CA ASP A 83 -5.55 -8.97 -5.82
C ASP A 83 -6.32 -8.06 -6.80
N HIS A 84 -6.97 -7.02 -6.29
CA HIS A 84 -7.81 -6.12 -7.07
C HIS A 84 -7.62 -4.66 -6.63
N ASP A 85 -7.64 -3.76 -7.61
CA ASP A 85 -7.62 -2.32 -7.44
C ASP A 85 -8.96 -1.70 -7.85
N LEU A 86 -9.40 -0.70 -7.09
CA LEU A 86 -10.65 -0.01 -7.35
C LEU A 86 -10.58 0.85 -8.60
N MET A 87 -9.43 1.45 -8.93
CA MET A 87 -9.31 2.25 -10.15
C MET A 87 -9.53 1.36 -11.37
N SER A 88 -8.97 0.16 -11.36
CA SER A 88 -9.22 -0.88 -12.36
C SER A 88 -10.71 -1.23 -12.45
N GLU A 89 -11.36 -1.46 -11.31
CA GLU A 89 -12.80 -1.77 -11.25
C GLU A 89 -13.70 -0.61 -11.76
N LEU A 90 -13.32 0.64 -11.46
CA LEU A 90 -14.01 1.85 -11.93
C LEU A 90 -13.75 2.14 -13.41
N SER A 91 -12.56 1.79 -13.91
CA SER A 91 -12.18 1.99 -15.32
C SER A 91 -12.93 1.04 -16.26
N GLY A 92 -13.39 -0.11 -15.74
CA GLY A 92 -14.19 -1.10 -16.49
C GLY A 92 -15.60 -0.62 -16.87
N GLY A 93 -16.00 0.58 -16.45
CA GLY A 93 -17.28 1.19 -16.78
C GLY A 93 -18.23 1.25 -15.60
N TYR A 94 -19.52 0.95 -15.83
CA TYR A 94 -20.54 1.11 -14.81
C TYR A 94 -20.42 0.03 -13.73
N MET A 95 -20.02 0.47 -12.54
CA MET A 95 -20.09 -0.32 -11.31
C MET A 95 -21.53 -0.36 -10.80
N GLY A 96 -22.08 -1.56 -10.59
CA GLY A 96 -23.41 -1.71 -10.02
C GLY A 96 -23.54 -1.04 -8.64
N HIS A 97 -24.70 -0.45 -8.36
CA HIS A 97 -24.96 0.29 -7.12
C HIS A 97 -24.62 -0.51 -5.83
N ASP A 98 -24.79 -1.83 -5.85
CA ASP A 98 -24.45 -2.69 -4.72
C ASP A 98 -22.94 -2.78 -4.46
N ALA A 99 -22.14 -2.89 -5.52
CA ALA A 99 -20.68 -2.89 -5.42
C ALA A 99 -20.19 -1.53 -4.93
N LEU A 100 -20.71 -0.44 -5.51
CA LEU A 100 -20.40 0.92 -5.09
C LEU A 100 -20.69 1.12 -3.60
N ARG A 101 -21.89 0.75 -3.13
CA ARG A 101 -22.28 0.82 -1.72
C ARG A 101 -21.31 0.05 -0.81
N LYS A 102 -20.89 -1.15 -1.21
CA LYS A 102 -19.93 -1.96 -0.44
C LYS A 102 -18.56 -1.30 -0.36
N TYR A 103 -18.03 -0.77 -1.47
CA TYR A 103 -16.75 -0.06 -1.46
C TYR A 103 -16.82 1.21 -0.60
N THR A 104 -17.86 2.03 -0.79
CA THR A 104 -18.08 3.22 0.03
C THR A 104 -18.13 2.88 1.52
N PHE A 105 -18.87 1.83 1.90
CA PHE A 105 -18.96 1.41 3.30
C PHE A 105 -17.59 1.02 3.88
N GLN A 106 -16.79 0.25 3.13
CA GLN A 106 -15.45 -0.16 3.57
C GLN A 106 -14.48 1.02 3.69
N ILE A 107 -14.52 1.97 2.75
CA ILE A 107 -13.73 3.21 2.80
C ILE A 107 -14.09 4.02 4.04
N LEU A 108 -15.40 4.17 4.32
CA LEU A 108 -15.88 4.91 5.49
C LEU A 108 -15.44 4.25 6.80
N LEU A 109 -15.51 2.92 6.90
CA LEU A 109 -15.02 2.19 8.07
C LEU A 109 -13.51 2.38 8.30
N GLY A 110 -12.70 2.26 7.26
CA GLY A 110 -11.25 2.49 7.34
C GLY A 110 -10.93 3.94 7.75
N THR A 111 -11.64 4.90 7.16
CA THR A 111 -11.47 6.33 7.46
C THR A 111 -11.88 6.66 8.90
N HIS A 112 -13.00 6.12 9.38
CA HIS A 112 -13.44 6.28 10.77
C HIS A 112 -12.38 5.74 11.75
N PHE A 113 -11.83 4.55 11.47
CA PHE A 113 -10.75 3.97 12.28
C PHE A 113 -9.50 4.86 12.34
N LEU A 114 -9.13 5.50 11.22
CA LEU A 114 -7.99 6.43 11.18
C LEU A 114 -8.26 7.70 11.97
N HIS A 115 -9.45 8.28 11.81
CA HIS A 115 -9.86 9.48 12.54
C HIS A 115 -9.91 9.25 14.05
N SER A 116 -10.34 8.07 14.51
CA SER A 116 -10.35 7.72 15.94
C SER A 116 -8.95 7.66 16.60
N ARG A 117 -7.87 7.77 15.81
CA ARG A 117 -6.47 7.72 16.28
C ARG A 117 -5.69 9.00 15.96
N ASP A 118 -6.38 10.10 15.64
CA ASP A 118 -5.80 11.39 15.24
C ASP A 118 -4.83 11.28 14.07
N ARG A 119 -5.06 10.30 13.18
CA ARG A 119 -4.21 10.08 12.00
C ARG A 119 -4.92 10.58 10.76
N CYS A 120 -5.05 11.90 10.64
CA CYS A 120 -5.72 12.56 9.51
C CYS A 120 -4.80 12.78 8.29
N SER A 121 -3.50 12.47 8.37
CA SER A 121 -2.53 12.81 7.31
C SER A 121 -2.07 11.64 6.43
N LEU A 122 -2.65 10.45 6.55
CA LEU A 122 -2.29 9.33 5.68
C LEU A 122 -3.24 9.35 4.49
N ALA A 123 -2.89 10.18 3.51
CA ALA A 123 -3.52 10.22 2.21
C ALA A 123 -3.86 8.80 1.75
N LEU A 124 -5.15 8.47 1.76
CA LEU A 124 -5.81 7.48 0.91
C LEU A 124 -4.93 6.28 0.50
N MET A 125 -4.42 5.53 1.46
CA MET A 125 -3.79 4.22 1.21
C MET A 125 -4.82 3.13 0.95
N LEU A 126 -5.85 3.47 0.20
CA LEU A 126 -6.91 2.54 -0.14
C LEU A 126 -7.14 2.38 -1.64
N HIS A 127 -6.80 3.34 -2.52
CA HIS A 127 -7.32 3.22 -3.89
C HIS A 127 -6.43 3.69 -5.04
N SER A 128 -5.13 3.88 -4.85
CA SER A 128 -4.22 3.97 -6.00
C SER A 128 -3.09 2.95 -5.90
N GLN A 129 -3.35 1.81 -6.52
CA GLN A 129 -2.33 0.97 -7.13
C GLN A 129 -1.49 0.13 -6.15
N ILE A 130 -2.11 -0.98 -5.73
CA ILE A 130 -1.38 -2.25 -5.68
C ILE A 130 -2.16 -3.18 -6.61
N ALA A 131 -1.65 -3.26 -7.84
CA ALA A 131 -2.31 -3.59 -9.12
C ALA A 131 -3.07 -2.41 -9.74
#